data_AF-A0A4Q5TI87-F1
#
_entry.id   AF-A0A4Q5TI87-F1
#
_cell.length_a   1.000
_cell.length_b   1.000
_cell.length_c   1.000
_cell.angle_alpha   90.00
_cell.angle_beta   90.00
_cell.angle_gamma   90.00
#
_symmetry.space_group_name_H-M   'P 1'
#
loop_
_entity.id
_entity.type
_entity.pdbx_description
1 polymer ?
#
loop_
_entity_poly.entity_id
_entity_poly.type
_entity_poly.pdbx_seq_one_letter_code
_entity_poly.pdbx_strand_id
1 'polypeptide(L)'
;MKPGIKRFEHWLAQLETLIQKAMKEHNPGLWLYSNDARTPLFMLEGLSKLYADLHNNKKFSKLRAFFKTLEDALGAVDYYDSYAKQFYADPMVPVYIREYMQGQAREKIQRLNELLEGDGWLEPSNNRIAKIRKKLGKADWLSPNKELKGIKSFYTKSIKKITEFVKKEGPFTEMESQVHEVRRELRWLSIYPQALQGCIQTTDTGQSRELTAAYLVPEIVNSRYNLMPPADDNTAFLLLEKNHFFALSWLIAELGKLKDEGLQFVAVAEALQQTAGFKKDIAFEKSFEVFAVPKSQFDNLLARATAITQQFMQEQQLEMLVLGIAGIEKAGTE
;
A
#
# COMPACT_ATOMS: atom_id res chain seq x y z
N MET A 1 -13.36 -8.92 20.99
CA MET A 1 -12.74 -8.03 20.00
C MET A 1 -11.29 -7.84 20.38
N LYS A 2 -10.37 -8.10 19.46
CA LYS A 2 -8.95 -7.82 19.68
C LYS A 2 -8.78 -6.31 19.94
N PRO A 3 -8.29 -5.87 21.11
CA PRO A 3 -8.03 -4.46 21.34
C PRO A 3 -6.92 -3.97 20.38
N GLY A 4 -6.92 -2.68 20.05
CA GLY A 4 -5.99 -2.11 19.09
C GLY A 4 -4.52 -2.46 19.34
N ILE A 5 -4.10 -2.53 20.60
CA ILE A 5 -2.73 -2.96 20.96
C ILE A 5 -2.38 -4.36 20.47
N LYS A 6 -3.32 -5.33 20.52
CA LYS A 6 -3.07 -6.71 20.06
C LYS A 6 -2.85 -6.75 18.54
N ARG A 7 -3.50 -5.86 17.78
CA ARG A 7 -3.31 -5.76 16.32
C ARG A 7 -1.92 -5.25 15.97
N PHE A 8 -1.44 -4.24 16.70
CA PHE A 8 -0.04 -3.80 16.56
C PHE A 8 0.93 -4.92 16.95
N GLU A 9 0.68 -5.61 18.07
CA GLU A 9 1.58 -6.65 18.54
C GLU A 9 1.71 -7.80 17.54
N HIS A 10 0.63 -8.19 16.86
CA HIS A 10 0.67 -9.20 15.81
C HIS A 10 1.69 -8.87 14.72
N TRP A 11 1.65 -7.66 14.17
CA TRP A 11 2.57 -7.24 13.11
C TRP A 11 3.97 -6.89 13.63
N LEU A 12 4.09 -6.38 14.86
CA LEU A 12 5.38 -6.13 15.50
C LEU A 12 6.14 -7.43 15.76
N ALA A 13 5.46 -8.50 16.20
CA ALA A 13 6.09 -9.79 16.43
C ALA A 13 6.63 -10.41 15.12
N GLN A 14 5.89 -10.27 14.01
CA GLN A 14 6.37 -10.68 12.69
C GLN A 14 7.61 -9.87 12.27
N LEU A 15 7.55 -8.55 12.37
CA LEU A 15 8.68 -7.68 12.04
C LEU A 15 9.91 -7.97 12.92
N GLU A 16 9.71 -8.17 14.22
CA GLU A 16 10.78 -8.51 15.16
C GLU A 16 11.45 -9.82 14.79
N THR A 17 10.68 -10.84 14.41
CA THR A 17 11.23 -12.12 13.95
C THR A 17 12.10 -11.95 12.71
N LEU A 18 11.68 -11.10 11.77
CA LEU A 18 12.47 -10.80 10.57
C LEU A 18 13.74 -10.04 10.91
N ILE A 19 13.66 -9.01 11.76
CA ILE A 19 14.83 -8.24 12.21
C ILE A 19 15.83 -9.13 12.94
N GLN A 20 15.39 -9.98 13.86
CA GLN A 20 16.27 -10.90 14.61
C GLN A 20 17.00 -11.89 13.70
N LYS A 21 16.37 -12.31 12.60
CA LYS A 21 17.03 -13.14 11.58
C LYS A 21 18.02 -12.31 10.77
N ALA A 22 17.61 -11.14 10.28
CA ALA A 22 18.45 -10.23 9.51
C ALA A 22 19.72 -9.80 10.25
N MET A 23 19.66 -9.62 11.57
CA MET A 23 20.83 -9.29 12.40
C MET A 23 21.96 -10.33 12.36
N LYS A 24 21.68 -11.56 11.93
CA LYS A 24 22.67 -12.64 11.81
C LYS A 24 23.34 -12.67 10.44
N GLU A 25 22.87 -11.85 9.52
CA GLU A 25 23.27 -11.84 8.13
C GLU A 25 24.33 -10.77 7.88
N HIS A 26 25.19 -10.99 6.90
CA HIS A 26 26.21 -10.00 6.54
C HIS A 26 25.59 -8.70 6.00
N ASN A 27 24.44 -8.80 5.32
CA ASN A 27 23.69 -7.66 4.79
C ASN A 27 22.22 -7.72 5.26
N PRO A 28 21.92 -7.17 6.45
CA PRO A 28 20.58 -7.22 7.04
C PRO A 28 19.50 -6.61 6.15
N GLY A 29 19.79 -5.47 5.50
CA GLY A 29 18.86 -4.76 4.62
C GLY A 29 18.47 -5.58 3.39
N LEU A 30 19.45 -6.21 2.71
CA LEU A 30 19.18 -7.12 1.60
C LEU A 30 18.36 -8.34 2.04
N TRP A 31 18.68 -8.89 3.21
CA TRP A 31 17.93 -10.02 3.75
C TRP A 31 16.47 -9.64 4.04
N LEU A 32 16.23 -8.49 4.68
CA LEU A 32 14.87 -7.99 4.96
C LEU A 32 14.08 -7.73 3.68
N TYR A 33 14.70 -7.15 2.66
CA TYR A 33 14.10 -6.97 1.34
C TYR A 33 13.67 -8.31 0.74
N SER A 34 14.54 -9.31 0.80
CA SER A 34 14.30 -10.64 0.23
C SER A 34 13.31 -11.50 1.03
N ASN A 35 12.98 -11.12 2.26
CA ASN A 35 12.14 -11.88 3.20
C ASN A 35 10.88 -11.13 3.63
N ASP A 36 10.33 -10.30 2.73
CA ASP A 36 9.01 -9.65 2.87
C ASP A 36 8.84 -8.82 4.16
N ALA A 37 9.90 -8.13 4.62
CA ALA A 37 9.79 -7.21 5.75
C ALA A 37 8.89 -6.00 5.46
N ARG A 38 8.67 -5.69 4.18
CA ARG A 38 7.82 -4.60 3.73
C ARG A 38 6.36 -4.81 4.13
N THR A 39 5.85 -6.04 4.09
CA THR A 39 4.45 -6.34 4.45
C THR A 39 4.10 -5.97 5.90
N PRO A 40 4.77 -6.48 6.95
CA PRO A 40 4.43 -6.11 8.32
C PRO A 40 4.67 -4.61 8.60
N LEU A 41 5.68 -3.99 7.99
CA LEU A 41 5.90 -2.54 8.09
C LEU A 41 4.73 -1.73 7.53
N PHE A 42 4.23 -2.14 6.37
CA PHE A 42 3.15 -1.47 5.70
C PHE A 42 1.81 -1.66 6.45
N MET A 43 1.58 -2.82 7.08
CA MET A 43 0.45 -3.04 8.00
C MET A 43 0.54 -2.12 9.23
N LEU A 44 1.74 -1.97 9.81
CA LEU A 44 1.99 -1.09 10.95
C LEU A 44 1.86 0.40 10.59
N GLU A 45 2.26 0.80 9.39
CA GLU A 45 2.01 2.14 8.85
C GLU A 45 0.49 2.39 8.76
N GLY A 46 -0.26 1.45 8.18
CA GLY A 46 -1.71 1.54 8.03
C GLY A 46 -2.42 1.66 9.37
N LEU A 47 -2.09 0.79 10.33
CA LEU A 47 -2.61 0.91 11.70
C LEU A 47 -2.29 2.28 12.29
N SER A 48 -1.05 2.74 12.18
CA SER A 48 -0.67 4.05 12.72
C SER A 48 -1.38 5.22 12.04
N LYS A 49 -1.61 5.15 10.71
CA LYS A 49 -2.39 6.15 9.95
C LYS A 49 -3.84 6.21 10.45
N LEU A 50 -4.49 5.05 10.56
CA LEU A 50 -5.87 4.95 11.03
C LEU A 50 -5.98 5.45 12.48
N TYR A 51 -5.16 4.91 13.38
CA TYR A 51 -5.26 5.26 14.80
C TYR A 51 -4.92 6.72 15.09
N ALA A 52 -4.06 7.37 14.29
CA ALA A 52 -3.81 8.80 14.42
C ALA A 52 -5.05 9.68 14.13
N ASP A 53 -5.97 9.25 13.26
CA ASP A 53 -7.25 9.93 13.05
C ASP A 53 -8.25 9.62 14.17
N LEU A 54 -8.19 8.41 14.74
CA LEU A 54 -9.11 7.98 15.79
C LEU A 54 -8.80 8.59 17.16
N HIS A 55 -7.55 8.54 17.62
CA HIS A 55 -7.13 9.03 18.94
C HIS A 55 -5.61 9.20 19.06
N ASN A 56 -5.12 9.80 20.15
CA ASN A 56 -3.68 9.99 20.42
C ASN A 56 -2.84 10.43 19.19
N ASN A 57 -3.34 11.36 18.36
CA ASN A 57 -2.77 11.70 17.05
C ASN A 57 -1.24 11.83 17.06
N LYS A 58 -0.67 12.67 17.94
CA LYS A 58 0.78 12.88 18.06
C LYS A 58 1.57 11.57 18.29
N LYS A 59 1.00 10.62 19.04
CA LYS A 59 1.64 9.34 19.36
C LYS A 59 1.70 8.46 18.12
N PHE A 60 0.56 8.25 17.44
CA PHE A 60 0.46 7.39 16.27
C PHE A 60 1.07 8.02 15.02
N SER A 61 1.00 9.35 14.83
CA SER A 61 1.72 10.04 13.75
C SER A 61 3.23 9.83 13.84
N LYS A 62 3.82 9.86 15.04
CA LYS A 62 5.24 9.54 15.22
C LYS A 62 5.55 8.06 15.03
N LEU A 63 4.63 7.14 15.34
CA LEU A 63 4.82 5.71 15.04
C LEU A 63 4.77 5.46 13.54
N ARG A 64 3.79 6.05 12.86
CA ARG A 64 3.64 6.03 11.41
C ARG A 64 4.93 6.48 10.73
N ALA A 65 5.54 7.57 11.18
CA ALA A 65 6.79 8.06 10.63
C ALA A 65 7.90 6.99 10.66
N PHE A 66 8.08 6.27 11.78
CA PHE A 66 9.09 5.21 11.87
C PHE A 66 8.85 4.07 10.89
N PHE A 67 7.61 3.58 10.80
CA PHE A 67 7.27 2.49 9.89
C PHE A 67 7.37 2.94 8.43
N LYS A 68 6.89 4.15 8.13
CA LYS A 68 6.94 4.74 6.80
C LYS A 68 8.38 4.93 6.31
N THR A 69 9.28 5.46 7.15
CA THR A 69 10.68 5.65 6.75
C THR A 69 11.33 4.33 6.35
N LEU A 70 11.09 3.25 7.09
CA LEU A 70 11.65 1.94 6.75
C LEU A 70 10.93 1.26 5.57
N GLU A 71 9.60 1.41 5.46
CA GLU A 71 8.82 0.93 4.31
C GLU A 71 9.21 1.62 3.01
N ASP A 72 9.38 2.96 3.03
CA ASP A 72 9.81 3.75 1.88
C ASP A 72 11.24 3.37 1.47
N ALA A 73 12.15 3.09 2.43
CA ALA A 73 13.50 2.64 2.11
C ALA A 73 13.51 1.27 1.41
N LEU A 74 12.70 0.32 1.90
CA LEU A 74 12.49 -0.97 1.22
C LEU A 74 11.82 -0.80 -0.15
N GLY A 75 10.84 0.11 -0.26
CA GLY A 75 10.19 0.45 -1.52
C GLY A 75 11.14 1.05 -2.54
N ALA A 76 12.14 1.83 -2.12
CA ALA A 76 13.17 2.36 -2.99
C ALA A 76 14.10 1.24 -3.50
N VAL A 77 14.50 0.30 -2.65
CA VAL A 77 15.26 -0.90 -3.09
C VAL A 77 14.46 -1.66 -4.15
N ASP A 78 13.18 -1.93 -3.87
CA ASP A 78 12.27 -2.65 -4.76
C ASP A 78 12.12 -1.97 -6.13
N TYR A 79 11.98 -0.64 -6.14
CA TYR A 79 11.88 0.14 -7.38
C TYR A 79 13.12 -0.04 -8.27
N TYR A 80 14.33 0.21 -7.75
CA TYR A 80 15.53 0.12 -8.57
C TYR A 80 15.89 -1.32 -8.92
N ASP A 81 15.70 -2.28 -8.01
CA ASP A 81 16.01 -3.70 -8.27
C ASP A 81 15.06 -4.30 -9.31
N SER A 82 13.76 -4.00 -9.25
CA SER A 82 12.78 -4.47 -10.24
C SER A 82 13.09 -3.95 -11.63
N TYR A 83 13.33 -2.64 -11.79
CA TYR A 83 13.71 -2.07 -13.09
C TYR A 83 15.09 -2.50 -13.54
N ALA A 84 16.06 -2.68 -12.65
CA ALA A 84 17.35 -3.26 -13.01
C ALA A 84 17.18 -4.66 -13.64
N LYS A 85 16.35 -5.52 -13.05
CA LYS A 85 16.05 -6.86 -13.57
C LYS A 85 15.27 -6.80 -14.89
N GLN A 86 14.23 -5.98 -14.96
CA GLN A 86 13.42 -5.79 -16.16
C GLN A 86 14.28 -5.29 -17.33
N PHE A 87 15.05 -4.22 -17.13
CA PHE A 87 15.87 -3.63 -18.17
C PHE A 87 17.04 -4.53 -18.56
N TYR A 88 17.58 -5.32 -17.62
CA TYR A 88 18.59 -6.31 -17.97
C TYR A 88 18.07 -7.33 -19.00
N ALA A 89 16.81 -7.74 -18.89
CA ALA A 89 16.16 -8.66 -19.81
C ALA A 89 15.73 -8.02 -21.14
N ASP A 90 15.69 -6.68 -21.23
CA ASP A 90 15.31 -5.95 -22.43
C ASP A 90 16.56 -5.49 -23.23
N PRO A 91 16.83 -6.06 -24.42
CA PRO A 91 18.00 -5.71 -25.20
C PRO A 91 17.93 -4.29 -25.79
N MET A 92 16.75 -3.65 -25.85
CA MET A 92 16.62 -2.28 -26.33
C MET A 92 17.16 -1.28 -25.32
N VAL A 93 17.20 -1.62 -24.02
CA VAL A 93 17.68 -0.70 -22.99
C VAL A 93 19.21 -0.61 -22.99
N PRO A 94 19.79 0.58 -23.21
CA PRO A 94 21.25 0.77 -23.23
C PRO A 94 21.95 0.27 -21.96
N VAL A 95 23.18 -0.24 -22.11
CA VAL A 95 23.99 -0.77 -21.00
C VAL A 95 24.13 0.24 -19.86
N TYR A 96 24.39 1.51 -20.17
CA TYR A 96 24.59 2.54 -19.15
C TYR A 96 23.34 2.82 -18.30
N ILE A 97 22.12 2.64 -18.85
CA ILE A 97 20.87 2.74 -18.08
C ILE A 97 20.73 1.54 -17.14
N ARG A 98 21.05 0.33 -17.63
CA ARG A 98 21.01 -0.90 -16.83
C ARG A 98 22.00 -0.84 -15.68
N GLU A 99 23.23 -0.42 -15.94
CA GLU A 99 24.27 -0.25 -14.94
C GLU A 99 23.91 0.82 -13.91
N TYR A 100 23.28 1.92 -14.33
CA TYR A 100 22.76 2.94 -13.42
C TYR A 100 21.72 2.36 -12.47
N MET A 101 20.71 1.62 -12.97
CA MET A 101 19.68 1.01 -12.13
C MET A 101 20.25 0.00 -11.14
N GLN A 102 21.18 -0.85 -11.59
CA GLN A 102 21.88 -1.78 -10.71
C GLN A 102 22.72 -1.04 -9.65
N GLY A 103 23.38 0.04 -10.03
CA GLY A 103 24.11 0.93 -9.12
C GLY A 103 23.20 1.51 -8.04
N GLN A 104 22.06 2.06 -8.44
CA GLN A 104 21.07 2.61 -7.51
C GLN A 104 20.48 1.55 -6.58
N ALA A 105 20.18 0.35 -7.07
CA ALA A 105 19.70 -0.75 -6.22
C ALA A 105 20.71 -1.07 -5.09
N ARG A 106 22.00 -1.19 -5.43
CA ARG A 106 23.07 -1.39 -4.43
C ARG A 106 23.17 -0.21 -3.45
N GLU A 107 23.09 1.01 -3.95
CA GLU A 107 23.12 2.21 -3.12
C GLU A 107 21.93 2.27 -2.15
N LYS A 108 20.71 1.92 -2.59
CA LYS A 108 19.52 1.92 -1.71
C LYS A 108 19.59 0.83 -0.65
N ILE A 109 20.17 -0.33 -0.97
CA ILE A 109 20.45 -1.38 0.03
C ILE A 109 21.43 -0.86 1.09
N GLN A 110 22.48 -0.16 0.67
CA GLN A 110 23.44 0.44 1.60
C GLN A 110 22.78 1.48 2.51
N ARG A 111 21.99 2.40 1.94
CA ARG A 111 21.21 3.38 2.72
C ARG A 111 20.21 2.72 3.67
N LEU A 112 19.61 1.59 3.27
CA LEU A 112 18.73 0.82 4.14
C LEU A 112 19.49 0.23 5.33
N ASN A 113 20.70 -0.29 5.15
CA ASN A 113 21.54 -0.75 6.25
C ASN A 113 21.90 0.39 7.21
N GLU A 114 22.32 1.53 6.66
CA GLU A 114 22.62 2.74 7.46
C GLU A 114 21.42 3.22 8.26
N LEU A 115 20.22 3.17 7.67
CA LEU A 115 18.97 3.48 8.36
C LEU A 115 18.69 2.48 9.49
N LEU A 116 18.82 1.18 9.22
CA LEU A 116 18.57 0.12 10.20
C LEU A 116 19.46 0.23 11.43
N GLU A 117 20.75 0.55 11.22
CA GLU A 117 21.71 0.79 12.28
C GLU A 117 21.44 2.13 12.99
N GLY A 118 21.37 3.23 12.25
CA GLY A 118 21.24 4.59 12.79
C GLY A 118 19.93 4.82 13.56
N ASP A 119 18.85 4.16 13.17
CA ASP A 119 17.57 4.21 13.90
C ASP A 119 17.45 3.15 15.02
N GLY A 120 18.48 2.34 15.25
CA GLY A 120 18.51 1.34 16.32
C GLY A 120 17.49 0.22 16.11
N TRP A 121 17.23 -0.16 14.86
CA TRP A 121 16.41 -1.34 14.55
C TRP A 121 17.17 -2.64 14.87
N LEU A 122 18.49 -2.65 14.63
CA LEU A 122 19.38 -3.81 14.81
C LEU A 122 20.02 -3.90 16.21
N GLU A 123 19.61 -3.07 17.17
CA GLU A 123 20.15 -3.14 18.54
C GLU A 123 19.72 -4.45 19.24
N PRO A 124 20.63 -5.24 19.84
CA PRO A 124 20.24 -6.44 20.58
C PRO A 124 19.36 -6.14 21.80
N SER A 125 19.61 -5.00 22.46
CA SER A 125 18.89 -4.54 23.65
C SER A 125 18.35 -3.12 23.42
N ASN A 126 17.12 -2.86 23.85
CA ASN A 126 16.46 -1.54 23.72
C ASN A 126 16.26 -1.04 22.27
N ASN A 127 16.09 -1.96 21.33
CA ASN A 127 15.80 -1.62 19.93
C ASN A 127 14.53 -0.80 19.71
N ARG A 128 14.38 -0.32 18.48
CA ARG A 128 13.22 0.43 18.00
C ARG A 128 11.89 -0.26 18.30
N ILE A 129 11.79 -1.57 18.13
CA ILE A 129 10.56 -2.33 18.41
C ILE A 129 10.19 -2.27 19.90
N ALA A 130 11.15 -2.49 20.80
CA ALA A 130 10.92 -2.37 22.24
C ALA A 130 10.49 -0.95 22.63
N LYS A 131 11.10 0.08 22.04
CA LYS A 131 10.71 1.50 22.22
C LYS A 131 9.28 1.75 21.72
N ILE A 132 8.88 1.15 20.60
CA ILE A 132 7.51 1.22 20.07
C ILE A 132 6.51 0.55 21.01
N ARG A 133 6.77 -0.69 21.47
CA ARG A 133 5.89 -1.40 22.42
C ARG A 133 5.66 -0.60 23.70
N LYS A 134 6.73 -0.03 24.28
CA LYS A 134 6.62 0.89 25.44
C LYS A 134 5.70 2.08 25.16
N LYS A 135 5.72 2.61 23.95
CA LYS A 135 4.87 3.75 23.55
C LYS A 135 3.41 3.33 23.37
N LEU A 136 3.16 2.15 22.79
CA LEU A 136 1.82 1.56 22.63
C LEU A 136 1.18 1.22 23.97
N GLY A 137 1.96 0.72 24.94
CA GLY A 137 1.48 0.45 26.31
C GLY A 137 1.01 1.70 27.07
N LYS A 138 1.41 2.90 26.62
CA LYS A 138 0.98 4.19 27.19
C LYS A 138 -0.15 4.85 26.38
N ALA A 139 -0.74 4.19 25.39
CA ALA A 139 -1.83 4.75 24.59
C ALA A 139 -3.18 4.61 25.32
N ASP A 140 -4.05 5.60 25.09
CA ASP A 140 -5.38 5.67 25.70
C ASP A 140 -6.34 4.91 24.79
N TRP A 141 -6.24 3.59 24.81
CA TRP A 141 -6.95 2.72 23.87
C TRP A 141 -8.47 2.89 23.97
N LEU A 142 -9.10 3.01 22.81
CA LEU A 142 -10.55 3.11 22.70
C LEU A 142 -11.23 1.81 23.11
N SER A 143 -12.45 1.92 23.65
CA SER A 143 -13.32 0.76 23.83
C SER A 143 -13.74 0.19 22.47
N PRO A 144 -14.05 -1.13 22.38
CA PRO A 144 -14.46 -1.79 21.14
C PRO A 144 -15.49 -1.01 20.30
N ASN A 145 -16.56 -0.52 20.94
CA ASN A 145 -17.62 0.21 20.24
C ASN A 145 -17.17 1.59 19.73
N LYS A 146 -16.33 2.31 20.50
CA LYS A 146 -15.78 3.60 20.06
C LYS A 146 -14.80 3.41 18.91
N GLU A 147 -14.00 2.37 18.99
CA GLU A 147 -13.04 2.00 17.94
C GLU A 147 -13.73 1.68 16.62
N LEU A 148 -14.74 0.79 16.61
CA LEU A 148 -15.49 0.46 15.38
C LEU A 148 -16.18 1.68 14.77
N LYS A 149 -16.80 2.54 15.58
CA LYS A 149 -17.39 3.81 15.10
C LYS A 149 -16.33 4.72 14.48
N GLY A 150 -15.14 4.77 15.09
CA GLY A 150 -13.98 5.48 14.57
C GLY A 150 -13.52 4.92 13.23
N ILE A 151 -13.38 3.60 13.09
CA ILE A 151 -12.99 2.93 11.85
C ILE A 151 -14.03 3.21 10.75
N LYS A 152 -15.34 3.10 11.05
CA LYS A 152 -16.40 3.44 10.09
C LYS A 152 -16.28 4.89 9.61
N SER A 153 -16.13 5.83 10.54
CA SER A 153 -15.97 7.25 10.21
C SER A 153 -14.72 7.50 9.36
N PHE A 154 -13.61 6.84 9.69
CA PHE A 154 -12.36 6.93 8.92
C PHE A 154 -12.55 6.46 7.47
N TYR A 155 -13.25 5.34 7.26
CA TYR A 155 -13.58 4.84 5.91
C TYR A 155 -14.43 5.85 5.14
N THR A 156 -15.52 6.34 5.73
CA THR A 156 -16.40 7.32 5.07
C THR A 156 -15.64 8.60 4.69
N LYS A 157 -14.79 9.13 5.57
CA LYS A 157 -13.93 10.28 5.26
C LYS A 157 -12.93 9.97 4.14
N SER A 158 -12.32 8.79 4.17
CA SER A 158 -11.33 8.37 3.17
C SER A 158 -11.96 8.22 1.79
N ILE A 159 -13.13 7.58 1.70
CA ILE A 159 -13.91 7.48 0.46
C ILE A 159 -14.23 8.86 -0.08
N LYS A 160 -14.80 9.74 0.76
CA LYS A 160 -15.11 11.12 0.36
C LYS A 160 -13.88 11.86 -0.19
N LYS A 161 -12.74 11.78 0.50
CA LYS A 161 -11.49 12.40 0.06
C LYS A 161 -11.03 11.87 -1.31
N ILE A 162 -11.14 10.56 -1.54
CA ILE A 162 -10.76 9.93 -2.81
C ILE A 162 -11.69 10.40 -3.94
N THR A 163 -13.00 10.36 -3.72
CA THR A 163 -13.99 10.82 -4.71
C THR A 163 -13.80 12.31 -5.04
N GLU A 164 -13.55 13.14 -4.03
CA GLU A 164 -13.25 14.58 -4.22
C GLU A 164 -11.95 14.81 -4.99
N PHE A 165 -10.90 14.04 -4.69
CA PHE A 165 -9.63 14.12 -5.41
C PHE A 165 -9.82 13.79 -6.90
N VAL A 166 -10.42 12.64 -7.21
CA VAL A 166 -10.63 12.22 -8.61
C VAL A 166 -11.51 13.23 -9.37
N LYS A 167 -12.57 13.73 -8.72
CA LYS A 167 -13.43 14.76 -9.32
C LYS A 167 -12.67 16.05 -9.63
N LYS A 168 -11.73 16.44 -8.76
CA LYS A 168 -10.93 17.66 -8.92
C LYS A 168 -9.88 17.51 -10.02
N GLU A 169 -9.18 16.39 -10.08
CA GLU A 169 -8.11 16.18 -11.07
C GLU A 169 -8.66 16.10 -12.50
N GLY A 170 -9.86 15.53 -12.71
CA GLY A 170 -10.40 15.34 -14.05
C GLY A 170 -9.63 14.27 -14.82
N PRO A 171 -9.34 14.46 -16.13
CA PRO A 171 -8.46 13.57 -16.87
C PRO A 171 -7.02 13.60 -16.32
N PHE A 172 -6.43 12.41 -16.13
CA PHE A 172 -5.06 12.30 -15.66
C PHE A 172 -4.07 12.75 -16.74
N THR A 173 -3.07 13.51 -16.30
CA THR A 173 -1.94 14.00 -17.08
C THR A 173 -0.60 13.52 -16.51
N GLU A 174 -0.57 13.01 -15.28
CA GLU A 174 0.66 12.64 -14.58
C GLU A 174 0.55 11.24 -13.93
N MET A 175 1.51 10.38 -14.22
CA MET A 175 1.49 8.99 -13.73
C MET A 175 1.75 8.90 -12.22
N GLU A 176 2.72 9.66 -11.70
CA GLU A 176 3.12 9.60 -10.29
C GLU A 176 2.21 10.42 -9.36
N SER A 177 1.94 11.68 -9.70
CA SER A 177 1.18 12.56 -8.78
C SER A 177 -0.33 12.33 -8.81
N GLN A 178 -0.87 11.68 -9.85
CA GLN A 178 -2.30 11.42 -9.98
C GLN A 178 -2.63 9.93 -9.98
N VAL A 179 -2.20 9.16 -11.00
CA VAL A 179 -2.56 7.74 -11.12
C VAL A 179 -2.07 6.93 -9.92
N HIS A 180 -0.79 7.10 -9.56
CA HIS A 180 -0.20 6.41 -8.42
C HIS A 180 -0.81 6.88 -7.09
N GLU A 181 -1.08 8.18 -6.90
CA GLU A 181 -1.68 8.68 -5.66
C GLU A 181 -3.12 8.17 -5.46
N VAL A 182 -3.97 8.17 -6.51
CA VAL A 182 -5.32 7.59 -6.45
C VAL A 182 -5.25 6.12 -6.08
N ARG A 183 -4.38 5.36 -6.76
CA ARG A 183 -4.17 3.96 -6.44
C ARG A 183 -3.71 3.77 -4.99
N ARG A 184 -2.78 4.59 -4.50
CA ARG A 184 -2.27 4.53 -3.13
C ARG A 184 -3.37 4.77 -2.10
N GLU A 185 -4.23 5.76 -2.32
CA GLU A 185 -5.34 6.07 -1.41
C GLU A 185 -6.42 4.97 -1.45
N LEU A 186 -6.76 4.44 -2.63
CA LEU A 186 -7.65 3.27 -2.76
C LEU A 186 -7.07 2.03 -2.06
N ARG A 187 -5.76 1.80 -2.20
CA ARG A 187 -5.06 0.64 -1.59
C ARG A 187 -5.36 0.57 -0.11
N TRP A 188 -5.31 1.69 0.61
CA TRP A 188 -5.54 1.73 2.06
C TRP A 188 -6.87 1.08 2.45
N LEU A 189 -7.96 1.35 1.72
CA LEU A 189 -9.27 0.74 1.97
C LEU A 189 -9.23 -0.80 1.87
N SER A 190 -8.44 -1.35 0.94
CA SER A 190 -8.30 -2.80 0.77
C SER A 190 -7.39 -3.48 1.81
N ILE A 191 -6.49 -2.74 2.44
CA ILE A 191 -5.47 -3.29 3.36
C ILE A 191 -5.96 -3.34 4.80
N TYR A 192 -6.79 -2.39 5.21
CA TYR A 192 -7.26 -2.33 6.59
C TYR A 192 -7.93 -3.62 7.09
N PRO A 193 -8.67 -4.41 6.28
CA PRO A 193 -9.15 -5.72 6.72
C PRO A 193 -8.02 -6.64 7.22
N GLN A 194 -6.90 -6.71 6.50
CA GLN A 194 -5.70 -7.47 6.91
C GLN A 194 -5.08 -6.87 8.16
N ALA A 195 -4.81 -5.56 8.13
CA ALA A 195 -4.14 -4.86 9.21
C ALA A 195 -4.91 -4.98 10.54
N LEU A 196 -6.25 -4.92 10.47
CA LEU A 196 -7.14 -4.93 11.64
C LEU A 196 -7.52 -6.33 12.15
N GLN A 197 -6.99 -7.40 11.53
CA GLN A 197 -7.06 -8.77 12.06
C GLN A 197 -8.49 -9.22 12.40
N GLY A 198 -9.37 -9.22 11.39
CA GLY A 198 -10.72 -9.75 11.48
C GLY A 198 -11.78 -8.78 11.99
N CYS A 199 -11.41 -7.54 12.33
CA CYS A 199 -12.34 -6.47 12.75
C CYS A 199 -13.25 -5.98 11.62
N ILE A 200 -12.81 -6.15 10.38
CA ILE A 200 -13.57 -5.86 9.16
C ILE A 200 -13.83 -7.18 8.46
N GLN A 201 -15.07 -7.39 8.05
CA GLN A 201 -15.51 -8.57 7.31
C GLN A 201 -16.29 -8.15 6.07
N THR A 202 -16.34 -9.02 5.07
CA THR A 202 -17.23 -8.84 3.92
C THR A 202 -18.50 -9.65 4.11
N THR A 203 -19.59 -9.15 3.54
CA THR A 203 -20.84 -9.90 3.40
C THR A 203 -21.42 -9.69 2.01
N ASP A 204 -22.07 -10.72 1.49
CA ASP A 204 -22.91 -10.60 0.31
C ASP A 204 -24.28 -10.09 0.78
N THR A 205 -24.77 -9.01 0.19
CA THR A 205 -26.09 -8.45 0.52
C THR A 205 -27.20 -8.99 -0.37
N GLY A 206 -26.87 -9.83 -1.36
CA GLY A 206 -27.80 -10.29 -2.38
C GLY A 206 -28.22 -9.20 -3.36
N GLN A 207 -27.55 -8.04 -3.36
CA GLN A 207 -27.80 -6.97 -4.32
C GLN A 207 -27.47 -7.41 -5.75
N SER A 208 -28.15 -6.81 -6.72
CA SER A 208 -27.93 -7.10 -8.15
C SER A 208 -26.44 -6.94 -8.50
N ARG A 209 -25.90 -7.93 -9.21
CA ARG A 209 -24.51 -7.91 -9.68
C ARG A 209 -24.31 -7.06 -10.92
N GLU A 210 -25.35 -6.49 -11.52
CA GLU A 210 -25.25 -5.73 -12.77
C GLU A 210 -24.19 -4.62 -12.69
N LEU A 211 -24.15 -3.87 -11.59
CA LEU A 211 -23.18 -2.79 -11.38
C LEU A 211 -21.76 -3.28 -11.09
N THR A 212 -21.57 -4.52 -10.65
CA THR A 212 -20.24 -5.03 -10.26
C THR A 212 -19.68 -6.07 -11.22
N ALA A 213 -20.51 -6.60 -12.13
CA ALA A 213 -20.19 -7.75 -12.98
C ALA A 213 -18.90 -7.56 -13.79
N ALA A 214 -18.64 -6.35 -14.30
CA ALA A 214 -17.45 -6.02 -15.06
C ALA A 214 -16.15 -6.16 -14.25
N TYR A 215 -16.22 -6.08 -12.92
CA TYR A 215 -15.07 -6.12 -12.02
C TYR A 215 -14.81 -7.49 -11.38
N LEU A 216 -15.82 -8.38 -11.40
CA LEU A 216 -15.76 -9.71 -10.76
C LEU A 216 -15.06 -10.75 -11.67
N VAL A 217 -13.89 -10.38 -12.19
CA VAL A 217 -13.07 -11.27 -13.04
C VAL A 217 -12.38 -12.36 -12.19
N PRO A 218 -12.03 -13.52 -12.79
CA PRO A 218 -11.47 -14.66 -12.05
C PRO A 218 -10.23 -14.32 -11.22
N GLU A 219 -9.36 -13.44 -11.72
CA GLU A 219 -8.14 -13.01 -11.04
C GLU A 219 -8.44 -12.26 -9.74
N ILE A 220 -9.56 -11.54 -9.69
CA ILE A 220 -10.00 -10.77 -8.53
C ILE A 220 -10.76 -11.65 -7.57
N VAL A 221 -11.73 -12.44 -8.05
CA VAL A 221 -12.54 -13.32 -7.20
C VAL A 221 -11.67 -14.35 -6.46
N ASN A 222 -10.62 -14.86 -7.12
CA ASN A 222 -9.72 -15.85 -6.55
C ASN A 222 -8.45 -15.25 -5.92
N SER A 223 -8.36 -13.92 -5.82
CA SER A 223 -7.19 -13.26 -5.25
C SER A 223 -7.04 -13.56 -3.77
N ARG A 224 -5.84 -14.04 -3.36
CA ARG A 224 -5.49 -14.22 -1.95
C ARG A 224 -5.62 -12.93 -1.13
N TYR A 225 -5.47 -11.77 -1.78
CA TYR A 225 -5.58 -10.46 -1.12
C TYR A 225 -7.03 -10.11 -0.75
N ASN A 226 -8.00 -10.80 -1.35
CA ASN A 226 -9.42 -10.61 -1.08
C ASN A 226 -9.96 -11.55 0.01
N LEU A 227 -9.12 -12.42 0.56
CA LEU A 227 -9.48 -13.30 1.68
C LEU A 227 -9.43 -12.51 2.99
N MET A 228 -10.58 -12.36 3.66
CA MET A 228 -10.65 -11.69 4.97
C MET A 228 -9.92 -12.52 6.03
N PRO A 229 -9.17 -11.88 6.96
CA PRO A 229 -8.63 -12.61 8.11
C PRO A 229 -9.76 -13.19 8.97
N PRO A 230 -9.50 -14.31 9.67
CA PRO A 230 -10.44 -14.87 10.62
C PRO A 230 -10.94 -13.83 11.63
N ALA A 231 -12.24 -13.88 11.92
CA ALA A 231 -12.88 -13.01 12.90
C ALA A 231 -12.36 -13.23 14.34
N ASP A 232 -11.86 -14.43 14.65
CA ASP A 232 -11.39 -14.83 15.99
C ASP A 232 -12.38 -14.42 17.11
N ASP A 233 -11.89 -13.72 18.13
CA ASP A 233 -12.66 -13.30 19.32
C ASP A 233 -13.47 -12.00 19.10
N ASN A 234 -13.56 -11.50 17.86
CA ASN A 234 -14.35 -10.30 17.55
C ASN A 234 -15.84 -10.62 17.60
N THR A 235 -16.59 -9.83 18.38
CA THR A 235 -18.05 -9.98 18.58
C THR A 235 -18.84 -8.92 17.83
N ALA A 236 -18.15 -7.99 17.17
CA ALA A 236 -18.72 -6.94 16.35
C ALA A 236 -17.72 -6.56 15.26
N PHE A 237 -18.25 -6.12 14.12
CA PHE A 237 -17.51 -5.95 12.88
C PHE A 237 -17.94 -4.69 12.14
N LEU A 238 -17.02 -4.11 11.39
CA LEU A 238 -17.39 -3.28 10.25
C LEU A 238 -17.65 -4.22 9.06
N LEU A 239 -18.83 -4.14 8.46
CA LEU A 239 -19.18 -4.92 7.27
C LEU A 239 -18.94 -4.10 6.01
N LEU A 240 -18.21 -4.70 5.08
CA LEU A 240 -18.07 -4.23 3.71
C LEU A 240 -18.95 -5.08 2.79
N GLU A 241 -19.52 -4.47 1.76
CA GLU A 241 -20.19 -5.21 0.70
C GLU A 241 -19.14 -5.94 -0.15
N LYS A 242 -19.33 -7.25 -0.35
CA LYS A 242 -18.33 -8.14 -0.95
C LYS A 242 -18.00 -7.78 -2.40
N ASN A 243 -19.00 -7.56 -3.23
CA ASN A 243 -18.80 -7.30 -4.66
C ASN A 243 -18.16 -5.93 -4.90
N HIS A 244 -18.53 -4.91 -4.13
CA HIS A 244 -17.88 -3.59 -4.15
C HIS A 244 -16.45 -3.64 -3.60
N PHE A 245 -16.18 -4.48 -2.60
CA PHE A 245 -14.80 -4.74 -2.16
C PHE A 245 -13.96 -5.40 -3.26
N PHE A 246 -14.54 -6.33 -4.02
CA PHE A 246 -13.87 -6.93 -5.18
C PHE A 246 -13.69 -5.92 -6.31
N ALA A 247 -14.67 -5.05 -6.55
CA ALA A 247 -14.55 -3.96 -7.53
C ALA A 247 -13.41 -2.98 -7.17
N LEU A 248 -13.29 -2.62 -5.89
CA LEU A 248 -12.14 -1.85 -5.38
C LEU A 248 -10.81 -2.57 -5.65
N SER A 249 -10.76 -3.87 -5.39
CA SER A 249 -9.56 -4.70 -5.63
C SER A 249 -9.18 -4.73 -7.11
N TRP A 250 -10.18 -4.84 -8.00
CA TRP A 250 -9.99 -4.75 -9.45
C TRP A 250 -9.37 -3.42 -9.86
N LEU A 251 -9.92 -2.30 -9.40
CA LEU A 251 -9.41 -0.97 -9.77
C LEU A 251 -7.96 -0.77 -9.29
N ILE A 252 -7.65 -1.21 -8.08
CA ILE A 252 -6.27 -1.16 -7.54
C ILE A 252 -5.31 -1.99 -8.40
N ALA A 253 -5.74 -3.15 -8.88
CA ALA A 253 -4.95 -4.03 -9.72
C ALA A 253 -4.71 -3.42 -11.11
N GLU A 254 -5.76 -2.93 -11.77
CA GLU A 254 -5.66 -2.34 -13.11
C GLU A 254 -4.85 -1.03 -13.10
N LEU A 255 -5.09 -0.14 -12.13
CA LEU A 255 -4.24 1.04 -11.96
C LEU A 255 -2.80 0.66 -11.64
N GLY A 256 -2.57 -0.49 -10.99
CA GLY A 256 -1.23 -1.01 -10.74
C GLY A 256 -0.50 -1.34 -12.03
N LYS A 257 -1.14 -2.09 -12.92
CA LYS A 257 -0.60 -2.45 -14.24
C LYS A 257 -0.27 -1.20 -15.05
N LEU A 258 -1.23 -0.29 -15.19
CA LEU A 258 -1.06 0.96 -15.94
C LEU A 258 0.07 1.83 -15.38
N LYS A 259 0.16 1.91 -14.04
CA LYS A 259 1.20 2.65 -13.35
C LYS A 259 2.57 2.04 -13.60
N ASP A 260 2.73 0.74 -13.42
CA ASP A 260 4.02 0.08 -13.61
C ASP A 260 4.45 0.11 -15.10
N GLU A 261 3.52 0.01 -16.05
CA GLU A 261 3.77 0.25 -17.48
C GLU A 261 4.20 1.71 -17.78
N GLY A 262 3.70 2.69 -17.05
CA GLY A 262 4.09 4.10 -17.21
C GLY A 262 5.42 4.44 -16.55
N LEU A 263 5.71 3.85 -15.39
CA LEU A 263 6.90 4.18 -14.60
C LEU A 263 8.22 3.73 -15.23
N GLN A 264 8.21 2.75 -16.11
CA GLN A 264 9.43 2.38 -16.85
C GLN A 264 10.02 3.57 -17.64
N PHE A 265 9.17 4.44 -18.21
CA PHE A 265 9.60 5.63 -18.94
C PHE A 265 10.22 6.66 -17.98
N VAL A 266 9.64 6.81 -16.79
CA VAL A 266 10.17 7.69 -15.73
C VAL A 266 11.53 7.18 -15.24
N ALA A 267 11.67 5.87 -15.05
CA ALA A 267 12.92 5.23 -14.64
C ALA A 267 14.03 5.44 -15.69
N VAL A 268 13.73 5.21 -16.98
CA VAL A 268 14.69 5.51 -18.06
C VAL A 268 15.03 7.00 -18.12
N ALA A 269 14.04 7.89 -17.98
CA ALA A 269 14.27 9.33 -17.98
C ALA A 269 15.16 9.77 -16.80
N GLU A 270 14.99 9.18 -15.62
CA GLU A 270 15.87 9.41 -14.47
C GLU A 270 17.31 9.00 -14.80
N ALA A 271 17.51 7.78 -15.33
CA ALA A 271 18.84 7.31 -15.71
C ALA A 271 19.49 8.25 -16.75
N LEU A 272 18.76 8.64 -17.79
CA LEU A 272 19.23 9.56 -18.83
C LEU A 272 19.66 10.93 -18.27
N GLN A 273 18.94 11.46 -17.28
CA GLN A 273 19.35 12.69 -16.59
C GLN A 273 20.69 12.50 -15.87
N GLN A 274 20.86 11.38 -15.17
CA GLN A 274 22.03 11.14 -14.32
C GLN A 274 23.27 10.70 -15.09
N THR A 275 23.12 9.92 -16.16
CA THR A 275 24.24 9.34 -16.89
C THR A 275 24.64 10.13 -18.14
N ALA A 276 23.69 10.83 -18.75
CA ALA A 276 23.89 11.56 -20.00
C ALA A 276 23.64 13.08 -19.88
N GLY A 277 23.24 13.56 -18.70
CA GLY A 277 23.08 15.00 -18.42
C GLY A 277 21.91 15.66 -19.14
N PHE A 278 20.94 14.87 -19.63
CA PHE A 278 19.73 15.43 -20.25
C PHE A 278 18.92 16.21 -19.22
N LYS A 279 18.23 17.28 -19.65
CA LYS A 279 17.22 17.94 -18.83
C LYS A 279 15.98 17.05 -18.70
N LYS A 280 15.21 17.22 -17.62
CA LYS A 280 14.03 16.40 -17.29
C LYS A 280 13.10 16.14 -18.48
N ASP A 281 12.63 17.19 -19.15
CA ASP A 281 11.65 17.04 -20.24
C ASP A 281 12.24 16.31 -21.45
N ILE A 282 13.50 16.63 -21.81
CA ILE A 282 14.23 15.97 -22.90
C ILE A 282 14.46 14.49 -22.55
N ALA A 283 14.86 14.19 -21.32
CA ALA A 283 15.08 12.82 -20.88
C ALA A 283 13.79 12.00 -20.90
N PHE A 284 12.66 12.62 -20.56
CA PHE A 284 11.35 11.97 -20.64
C PHE A 284 10.95 11.69 -22.09
N GLU A 285 11.10 12.65 -23.00
CA GLU A 285 10.87 12.42 -24.44
C GLU A 285 11.77 11.31 -25.00
N LYS A 286 13.05 11.31 -24.61
CA LYS A 286 14.02 10.27 -25.02
C LYS A 286 13.75 8.90 -24.45
N SER A 287 13.01 8.79 -23.33
CA SER A 287 12.65 7.48 -22.79
C SER A 287 11.79 6.67 -23.77
N PHE A 288 10.98 7.33 -24.60
CA PHE A 288 10.18 6.67 -25.63
C PHE A 288 11.03 6.13 -26.79
N GLU A 289 12.10 6.85 -27.15
CA GLU A 289 13.07 6.40 -28.16
C GLU A 289 13.77 5.11 -27.71
N VAL A 290 14.09 4.97 -26.41
CA VAL A 290 14.74 3.77 -25.85
C VAL A 290 13.89 2.52 -26.06
N PHE A 291 12.57 2.62 -25.92
CA PHE A 291 11.66 1.49 -26.12
C PHE A 291 11.12 1.40 -27.56
N ALA A 292 11.55 2.27 -28.47
CA ALA A 292 11.04 2.37 -29.85
C ALA A 292 9.51 2.53 -29.94
N VAL A 293 8.91 3.27 -29.00
CA VAL A 293 7.46 3.52 -28.95
C VAL A 293 7.14 5.01 -29.12
N PRO A 294 5.97 5.37 -29.64
CA PRO A 294 5.54 6.76 -29.67
C PRO A 294 5.06 7.23 -28.29
N LYS A 295 5.21 8.53 -27.99
CA LYS A 295 4.67 9.17 -26.78
C LYS A 295 3.17 8.92 -26.59
N SER A 296 2.42 8.77 -27.69
CA SER A 296 0.98 8.46 -27.65
C SER A 296 0.66 7.17 -26.89
N GLN A 297 1.61 6.24 -26.75
CA GLN A 297 1.42 5.07 -25.91
C GLN A 297 1.31 5.45 -24.43
N PHE A 298 2.12 6.39 -23.94
CA PHE A 298 2.01 6.91 -22.58
C PHE A 298 0.72 7.71 -22.37
N ASP A 299 0.36 8.55 -23.34
CA ASP A 299 -0.90 9.30 -23.31
C ASP A 299 -2.11 8.34 -23.25
N ASN A 300 -2.04 7.21 -23.97
CA ASN A 300 -3.06 6.16 -23.92
C ASN A 300 -3.11 5.47 -22.54
N LEU A 301 -1.99 5.29 -21.83
CA LEU A 301 -2.00 4.76 -20.46
C LEU A 301 -2.77 5.69 -19.52
N LEU A 302 -2.51 7.00 -19.61
CA LEU A 302 -3.21 8.02 -18.81
C LEU A 302 -4.70 8.10 -19.16
N ALA A 303 -5.05 8.03 -20.45
CA ALA A 303 -6.43 8.00 -20.91
C ALA A 303 -7.18 6.76 -20.40
N ARG A 304 -6.54 5.58 -20.44
CA ARG A 304 -7.12 4.34 -19.87
C ARG A 304 -7.30 4.45 -18.36
N ALA A 305 -6.29 4.92 -17.63
CA ALA A 305 -6.37 5.12 -16.18
C ALA A 305 -7.49 6.08 -15.81
N THR A 306 -7.65 7.16 -16.59
CA THR A 306 -8.75 8.12 -16.46
C THR A 306 -10.09 7.44 -16.65
N ALA A 307 -10.28 6.73 -17.77
CA ALA A 307 -11.55 6.12 -18.13
C ALA A 307 -12.03 5.12 -17.06
N ILE A 308 -11.17 4.18 -16.64
CA ILE A 308 -11.56 3.17 -15.65
C ILE A 308 -11.85 3.78 -14.28
N THR A 309 -11.10 4.82 -13.88
CA THR A 309 -11.30 5.49 -12.59
C THR A 309 -12.60 6.30 -12.61
N GLN A 310 -12.84 7.06 -13.67
CA GLN A 310 -14.05 7.86 -13.80
C GLN A 310 -15.31 7.00 -13.87
N GLN A 311 -15.27 5.90 -14.64
CA GLN A 311 -16.37 4.94 -14.68
C GLN A 311 -16.67 4.39 -13.27
N PHE A 312 -15.64 3.93 -12.57
CA PHE A 312 -15.78 3.39 -11.21
C PHE A 312 -16.39 4.40 -10.22
N MET A 313 -16.02 5.68 -10.31
CA MET A 313 -16.60 6.74 -9.47
C MET A 313 -18.04 7.09 -9.88
N GLN A 314 -18.34 7.11 -11.18
CA GLN A 314 -19.70 7.39 -11.68
C GLN A 314 -20.70 6.32 -11.25
N GLU A 315 -20.26 5.07 -11.21
CA GLU A 315 -21.03 3.93 -10.71
C GLU A 315 -21.12 3.87 -9.18
N GLN A 316 -20.52 4.82 -8.46
CA GLN A 316 -20.59 4.95 -6.99
C GLN A 316 -20.11 3.71 -6.22
N GLN A 317 -19.12 3.01 -6.79
CA GLN A 317 -18.63 1.74 -6.24
C GLN A 317 -18.03 1.89 -4.82
N LEU A 318 -17.42 3.05 -4.51
CA LEU A 318 -16.89 3.32 -3.17
C LEU A 318 -17.98 3.66 -2.15
N GLU A 319 -18.98 4.41 -2.55
CA GLU A 319 -20.06 4.87 -1.69
C GLU A 319 -20.90 3.68 -1.19
N MET A 320 -21.00 2.62 -1.99
CA MET A 320 -21.68 1.36 -1.65
C MET A 320 -20.80 0.36 -0.88
N LEU A 321 -19.52 0.66 -0.67
CA LEU A 321 -18.58 -0.27 -0.04
C LEU A 321 -18.92 -0.58 1.44
N VAL A 322 -19.34 0.43 2.21
CA VAL A 322 -19.47 0.32 3.68
C VAL A 322 -20.93 0.17 4.09
N LEU A 323 -21.30 -1.01 4.58
CA LEU A 323 -22.68 -1.31 4.99
C LEU A 323 -22.98 -0.80 6.40
N GLY A 324 -22.05 -0.98 7.34
CA GLY A 324 -22.24 -0.54 8.72
C GLY A 324 -21.57 -1.44 9.74
N ILE A 325 -22.00 -1.30 10.99
CA ILE A 325 -21.49 -2.10 12.11
C ILE A 325 -22.52 -3.15 12.45
N ALA A 326 -22.10 -4.41 12.54
CA ALA A 326 -22.92 -5.53 12.98
C ALA A 326 -22.30 -6.21 14.22
N GLY A 327 -23.14 -6.76 15.09
CA GLY A 327 -22.74 -7.54 16.26
C GLY A 327 -23.21 -8.99 16.13
N ILE A 328 -22.53 -9.90 16.80
CA ILE A 328 -23.04 -11.25 17.05
C ILE A 328 -24.04 -11.11 18.21
N GLU A 329 -25.32 -11.31 17.95
CA GLU A 329 -26.27 -11.51 19.04
C GLU A 329 -25.84 -12.77 19.78
N LYS A 330 -25.54 -12.65 21.09
CA LYS A 330 -25.41 -13.84 21.91
C LYS A 330 -26.76 -14.52 21.88
N ALA A 331 -26.84 -15.71 21.28
CA ALA A 331 -27.98 -16.60 21.46
C ALA A 331 -28.26 -16.66 22.96
N GLY A 332 -29.46 -16.24 23.36
CA GLY A 332 -29.88 -16.29 24.74
C GLY A 332 -29.64 -17.70 25.25
N THR A 333 -28.91 -17.81 26.36
CA THR A 333 -28.99 -18.99 27.20
C THR A 333 -30.42 -19.06 27.71
N GLU A 334 -31.25 -19.87 27.05
CA GLU A 334 -32.50 -20.39 27.60
C GLU A 334 -32.21 -21.29 28.80
#